data_AF-A0AAV5MUG4-F1
#
_entry.id   AF-A0AAV5MUG4-F1
#
_cell.length_a   1.000
_cell.length_b   1.000
_cell.length_c   1.000
_cell.angle_alpha   90.00
_cell.angle_beta   90.00
_cell.angle_gamma   90.00
#
_symmetry.space_group_name_H-M   'P 1'
#
loop_
_entity.id
_entity.type
_entity.pdbx_description
1 polymer ?
#
loop_
_entity_poly.entity_id
_entity_poly.type
_entity_poly.pdbx_seq_one_letter_code
_entity_poly.pdbx_strand_id
1 'polypeptide(L)'
;MTVSWLTAILPVARPPDCYSQNVQNSLSPGSARLALLFSSLALMSIGGGGIRPRSLAFAADQFYNPNDPKNKRVLQTLFNWYYTSVGVSITIAVTVIVYIQDKIGWVVGLGIPVGLIFFSTVMYFLGSALYVKVDANKNLFTSFAQVIVAAWRKKHLPLPPRDKDGFYYHKRSKIIAPTEEI
;
A
#
# COMPACT_ATOMS: atom_id res chain seq x y z
N MET A 1 -12.66 4.21 -1.98
CA MET A 1 -13.74 3.28 -1.57
C MET A 1 -15.11 3.95 -1.58
N THR A 2 -15.26 5.17 -1.07
CA THR A 2 -16.54 5.92 -1.09
C THR A 2 -17.15 6.05 -2.49
N VAL A 3 -16.34 6.38 -3.50
CA VAL A 3 -16.78 6.48 -4.91
C VAL A 3 -17.36 5.15 -5.42
N SER A 4 -16.70 4.03 -5.12
CA SER A 4 -17.20 2.70 -5.49
C SER A 4 -18.50 2.35 -4.76
N TRP A 5 -18.61 2.70 -3.47
CA TRP A 5 -19.87 2.51 -2.73
C TRP A 5 -21.01 3.37 -3.29
N LEU A 6 -20.73 4.62 -3.70
CA LEU A 6 -21.69 5.48 -4.38
C LEU A 6 -22.15 4.90 -5.72
N THR A 7 -21.27 4.26 -6.49
CA THR A 7 -21.68 3.54 -7.72
C THR A 7 -22.64 2.38 -7.42
N ALA A 8 -22.53 1.78 -6.24
CA ALA A 8 -23.49 0.77 -5.80
C ALA A 8 -24.80 1.41 -5.30
N ILE A 9 -24.82 2.58 -4.69
CA ILE A 9 -26.07 3.21 -4.21
C ILE A 9 -26.91 3.77 -5.38
N LEU A 10 -26.26 4.41 -6.35
CA LEU A 10 -26.96 5.16 -7.38
C LEU A 10 -27.58 4.24 -8.44
N PRO A 11 -28.92 4.21 -8.61
CA PRO A 11 -29.58 3.38 -9.61
C PRO A 11 -29.22 3.78 -11.04
N VAL A 12 -28.84 5.05 -11.26
CA VAL A 12 -28.32 5.57 -12.54
C VAL A 12 -26.99 4.93 -12.95
N ALA A 13 -26.18 4.51 -11.97
CA ALA A 13 -24.89 3.88 -12.18
C ALA A 13 -24.99 2.35 -12.36
N ARG A 14 -26.15 1.75 -12.04
CA ARG A 14 -26.41 0.31 -12.22
C ARG A 14 -27.05 0.03 -13.59
N PRO A 15 -26.71 -1.09 -14.24
CA PRO A 15 -27.53 -1.61 -15.32
C PRO A 15 -28.90 -2.06 -14.78
N PRO A 16 -29.97 -1.98 -15.57
CA PRO A 16 -31.27 -2.53 -15.19
C PRO A 16 -31.19 -4.05 -15.05
N ASP A 17 -32.03 -4.62 -14.18
CA ASP A 17 -32.05 -6.07 -13.90
C ASP A 17 -32.46 -6.85 -15.16
N CYS A 18 -31.55 -7.68 -15.69
CA CYS A 18 -31.82 -8.56 -16.83
C CYS A 18 -32.52 -9.85 -16.38
N TYR A 19 -33.79 -9.75 -15.97
CA TYR A 19 -34.60 -10.93 -15.63
C TYR A 19 -35.74 -11.22 -16.64
N SER A 20 -35.87 -10.46 -17.73
CA SER A 20 -36.87 -10.73 -18.77
C SER A 20 -36.24 -11.36 -20.01
N GLN A 21 -36.65 -12.59 -20.28
CA GLN A 21 -36.11 -13.56 -21.22
C GLN A 21 -36.31 -13.24 -22.72
N ASN A 22 -36.54 -11.99 -23.12
CA ASN A 22 -36.85 -11.65 -24.53
C ASN A 22 -36.30 -10.31 -25.04
N VAL A 23 -35.14 -9.85 -24.57
CA VAL A 23 -34.42 -8.74 -25.22
C VAL A 23 -32.96 -9.12 -25.43
N GLN A 24 -32.75 -9.89 -26.49
CA GLN A 24 -31.45 -10.20 -27.08
C GLN A 24 -30.90 -8.99 -27.86
N ASN A 25 -30.98 -7.79 -27.30
CA ASN A 25 -30.22 -6.63 -27.77
C ASN A 25 -29.19 -6.34 -26.69
N SER A 26 -27.94 -6.72 -26.99
CA SER A 26 -26.76 -6.53 -26.16
C SER A 26 -26.80 -5.18 -25.43
N LEU A 27 -27.20 -5.20 -24.16
CA LEU A 27 -27.10 -4.04 -23.28
C LEU A 27 -25.61 -3.86 -22.95
N SER A 28 -24.86 -3.32 -23.91
CA SER A 28 -23.51 -2.83 -23.66
C SER A 28 -23.63 -1.79 -22.53
N PRO A 29 -22.94 -1.97 -21.40
CA PRO A 29 -23.02 -0.99 -20.33
C PRO A 29 -22.52 0.35 -20.88
N GLY A 30 -23.35 1.40 -20.73
CA GLY A 30 -23.04 2.72 -21.27
C GLY A 30 -21.63 3.15 -20.90
N SER A 31 -20.87 3.68 -21.86
CA SER A 31 -19.45 4.05 -21.71
C SER A 31 -19.17 4.90 -20.46
N ALA A 32 -20.10 5.80 -20.11
CA ALA A 32 -20.03 6.61 -18.90
C ALA A 32 -20.07 5.79 -17.59
N ARG A 33 -20.88 4.73 -17.52
CA ARG A 33 -20.96 3.85 -16.33
C ARG A 33 -19.68 3.05 -16.15
N LEU A 34 -19.11 2.54 -17.24
CA LEU A 34 -17.81 1.84 -17.23
C LEU A 34 -16.67 2.80 -16.86
N ALA A 35 -16.63 4.00 -17.42
CA ALA A 35 -15.63 5.00 -17.08
C ALA A 35 -15.67 5.36 -15.59
N LEU A 36 -16.88 5.55 -15.01
CA LEU A 36 -17.06 5.77 -13.58
C LEU A 36 -16.56 4.59 -12.75
N LEU A 37 -16.91 3.35 -13.13
CA LEU A 37 -16.42 2.14 -12.45
C LEU A 37 -14.89 2.05 -12.48
N PHE A 38 -14.26 2.17 -13.66
CA PHE A 38 -12.81 2.09 -13.80
C PHE A 38 -12.10 3.21 -13.05
N SER A 39 -12.62 4.43 -13.09
CA SER A 39 -12.07 5.53 -12.31
C SER A 39 -12.10 5.24 -10.80
N SER A 40 -13.18 4.63 -10.30
CA SER A 40 -13.31 4.26 -8.89
C SER A 40 -12.30 3.17 -8.47
N LEU A 41 -12.07 2.19 -9.35
CA LEU A 41 -11.07 1.13 -9.15
C LEU A 41 -9.65 1.68 -9.19
N ALA A 42 -9.36 2.59 -10.12
CA ALA A 42 -8.06 3.26 -10.21
C ALA A 42 -7.75 4.06 -8.94
N LEU A 43 -8.72 4.84 -8.45
CA LEU A 43 -8.60 5.58 -7.18
C LEU A 43 -8.39 4.63 -5.99
N MET A 44 -9.07 3.48 -5.96
CA MET A 44 -8.88 2.46 -4.92
C MET A 44 -7.48 1.84 -4.98
N SER A 45 -6.96 1.55 -6.18
CA SER A 45 -5.60 1.03 -6.37
C SER A 45 -4.55 2.03 -5.88
N ILE A 46 -4.67 3.30 -6.26
CA ILE A 46 -3.75 4.37 -5.83
C ILE A 46 -3.79 4.52 -4.30
N GLY A 47 -4.98 4.60 -3.71
CA GLY A 47 -5.13 4.72 -2.26
C GLY A 47 -4.58 3.51 -1.51
N GLY A 48 -4.91 2.29 -1.96
CA GLY A 48 -4.44 1.04 -1.37
C GLY A 48 -2.92 0.87 -1.45
N GLY A 49 -2.31 1.24 -2.58
CA GLY A 49 -0.86 1.21 -2.78
C GLY A 49 -0.12 2.22 -1.91
N GLY A 50 -0.74 3.37 -1.60
CA GLY A 50 -0.13 4.41 -0.77
C GLY A 50 -0.20 4.15 0.74
N ILE A 51 -1.23 3.48 1.24
CA ILE A 51 -1.46 3.30 2.68
C ILE A 51 -0.63 2.14 3.24
N ARG A 52 -0.61 0.99 2.56
CA ARG A 52 -0.01 -0.27 3.03
C ARG A 52 1.49 -0.19 3.39
N PRO A 53 2.39 0.35 2.52
CA PRO A 53 3.80 0.41 2.86
C PRO A 53 4.08 1.46 3.94
N ARG A 54 3.27 2.53 4.00
CA ARG A 54 3.43 3.61 4.99
C ARG A 54 2.97 3.21 6.38
N SER A 55 1.90 2.43 6.51
CA SER A 55 1.36 2.05 7.81
C SER A 55 2.33 1.21 8.64
N LEU A 56 3.00 0.24 8.02
CA LEU A 56 3.94 -0.64 8.71
C LEU A 56 5.25 0.09 9.08
N ALA A 57 5.77 0.92 8.17
CA ALA A 57 6.92 1.76 8.45
C ALA A 57 6.63 2.73 9.60
N PHE A 58 5.48 3.42 9.55
CA PHE A 58 5.02 4.31 10.61
C PHE A 58 4.90 3.58 11.96
N ALA A 59 4.32 2.37 11.98
CA ALA A 59 4.23 1.59 13.21
C ALA A 59 5.61 1.21 13.76
N ALA A 60 6.53 0.76 12.89
CA ALA A 60 7.90 0.45 13.29
C ALA A 60 8.60 1.68 13.90
N ASP A 61 8.40 2.86 13.33
CA ASP A 61 8.95 4.12 13.85
C ASP A 61 8.43 4.46 15.25
N GLN A 62 7.20 4.07 15.60
CA GLN A 62 6.66 4.29 16.95
C GLN A 62 7.33 3.40 18.02
N PHE A 63 7.72 2.17 17.66
CA PHE A 63 8.29 1.20 18.59
C PHE A 63 9.82 1.11 18.52
N TYR A 64 10.45 1.83 17.60
CA TYR A 64 11.89 1.83 17.43
C TYR A 64 12.57 2.56 18.58
N ASN A 65 13.37 1.84 19.36
CA ASN A 65 14.20 2.40 20.42
C ASN A 65 15.61 1.79 20.40
N PRO A 66 16.63 2.46 19.85
CA PRO A 66 17.96 1.89 19.70
C PRO A 66 18.70 1.67 21.02
N ASN A 67 18.28 2.34 22.10
CA ASN A 67 18.90 2.23 23.42
C ASN A 67 18.34 1.07 24.26
N ASP A 68 17.23 0.46 23.81
CA ASP A 68 16.64 -0.69 24.50
C ASP A 68 17.24 -2.01 23.96
N PRO A 69 17.87 -2.86 24.80
CA PRO A 69 18.36 -4.16 24.38
C PRO A 69 17.26 -5.09 23.83
N LYS A 70 15.98 -4.85 24.18
CA LYS A 70 14.82 -5.62 23.70
C LYS A 70 14.25 -5.12 22.38
N ASN A 71 14.77 -4.04 21.80
CA ASN A 71 14.25 -3.41 20.57
C ASN A 71 13.99 -4.41 19.45
N LYS A 72 14.95 -5.31 19.17
CA LYS A 72 14.81 -6.34 18.14
C LYS A 72 13.60 -7.25 18.38
N ARG A 73 13.40 -7.69 19.63
CA ARG A 73 12.29 -8.56 20.02
C ARG A 73 10.94 -7.84 19.94
N VAL A 74 10.89 -6.57 20.34
CA VAL A 74 9.67 -5.74 20.24
C VAL A 74 9.26 -5.57 18.77
N LEU A 75 10.20 -5.19 17.91
CA LEU A 75 9.93 -5.05 16.47
C LEU A 75 9.50 -6.38 15.85
N GLN A 76 10.19 -7.48 16.13
CA GLN A 76 9.78 -8.81 15.63
C GLN A 76 8.37 -9.18 16.06
N THR A 77 8.02 -8.90 17.32
CA THR A 77 6.68 -9.15 17.87
C THR A 77 5.63 -8.30 17.13
N LEU A 78 5.93 -7.02 16.87
CA LEU A 78 5.09 -6.12 16.08
C LEU A 78 4.85 -6.66 14.66
N PHE A 79 5.91 -7.04 13.96
CA PHE A 79 5.80 -7.61 12.61
C PHE A 79 4.98 -8.90 12.61
N ASN A 80 5.23 -9.81 13.57
CA ASN A 80 4.48 -11.05 13.68
C ASN A 80 2.98 -10.79 13.87
N TRP A 81 2.62 -9.97 14.86
CA TRP A 81 1.21 -9.60 15.11
C TRP A 81 0.57 -8.89 13.92
N TYR A 82 1.30 -8.02 13.23
CA TYR A 82 0.81 -7.35 12.03
C TYR A 82 0.45 -8.37 10.94
N TYR A 83 1.35 -9.31 10.61
CA TYR A 83 1.08 -10.30 9.56
C TYR A 83 -0.01 -11.29 9.96
N THR A 84 -0.05 -11.72 11.24
CA THR A 84 -1.15 -12.56 11.75
C THR A 84 -2.49 -11.82 11.62
N SER A 85 -2.57 -10.55 12.02
CA SER A 85 -3.77 -9.73 11.91
C SER A 85 -4.21 -9.53 10.46
N VAL A 86 -3.27 -9.29 9.54
CA VAL A 86 -3.55 -9.17 8.10
C VAL A 86 -4.11 -10.48 7.55
N GLY A 87 -3.52 -11.62 7.90
CA GLY A 87 -4.00 -12.94 7.50
C GLY A 87 -5.44 -13.18 7.94
N VAL A 88 -5.73 -12.98 9.23
CA VAL A 88 -7.10 -13.10 9.78
C VAL A 88 -8.08 -12.15 9.08
N SER A 89 -7.67 -10.91 8.85
CA SER A 89 -8.51 -9.91 8.18
C SER A 89 -8.84 -10.30 6.74
N ILE A 90 -7.86 -10.86 5.99
CA ILE A 90 -8.08 -11.35 4.64
C ILE A 90 -9.06 -12.53 4.66
N THR A 91 -8.88 -13.49 5.57
CA THR A 91 -9.79 -14.64 5.71
C THR A 91 -11.22 -14.18 5.96
N ILE A 92 -11.45 -13.22 6.86
CA ILE A 92 -12.77 -12.64 7.13
C ILE A 92 -13.30 -11.91 5.90
N ALA A 93 -12.46 -11.14 5.20
CA ALA A 93 -12.88 -10.40 4.01
C ALA A 93 -13.35 -11.34 2.88
N VAL A 94 -12.60 -12.40 2.57
CA VAL A 94 -12.94 -13.32 1.47
C VAL A 94 -14.09 -14.27 1.81
N THR A 95 -14.44 -14.41 3.10
CA THR A 95 -15.55 -15.27 3.54
C THR A 95 -16.80 -14.45 3.86
N VAL A 96 -16.76 -13.66 4.93
CA VAL A 96 -17.91 -12.92 5.46
C VAL A 96 -18.34 -11.79 4.54
N ILE A 97 -17.40 -10.96 4.08
CA ILE A 97 -17.76 -9.80 3.25
C ILE A 97 -18.25 -10.25 1.87
N VAL A 98 -17.61 -11.27 1.28
CA VAL A 98 -18.08 -11.87 0.01
C VAL A 98 -19.46 -12.50 0.18
N TYR A 99 -19.72 -13.20 1.29
CA TYR A 99 -21.05 -13.75 1.59
C TYR A 99 -22.13 -12.65 1.68
N ILE A 100 -21.82 -11.54 2.36
CA ILE A 100 -22.73 -10.39 2.45
C ILE A 100 -22.96 -9.75 1.08
N GLN A 101 -21.91 -9.61 0.26
CA GLN A 101 -22.02 -9.09 -1.10
C GLN A 101 -22.93 -9.96 -1.98
N ASP A 102 -22.84 -11.29 -1.86
CA ASP A 102 -23.67 -12.24 -2.62
C ASP A 102 -25.13 -12.28 -2.14
N LYS A 103 -25.37 -12.34 -0.82
CA LYS A 103 -26.71 -12.56 -0.26
C LYS A 103 -27.51 -11.30 0.00
N ILE A 104 -26.85 -10.23 0.47
CA ILE A 104 -27.50 -8.99 0.92
C ILE A 104 -27.30 -7.88 -0.14
N GLY A 105 -26.29 -8.04 -0.99
CA GLY A 105 -26.05 -7.20 -2.15
C GLY A 105 -24.92 -6.19 -1.96
N TRP A 106 -24.53 -5.60 -3.09
CA TRP A 106 -23.34 -4.76 -3.20
C TRP A 106 -23.38 -3.46 -2.40
N VAL A 107 -24.55 -2.89 -2.09
CA VAL A 107 -24.64 -1.67 -1.25
C VAL A 107 -24.13 -1.95 0.15
N VAL A 108 -24.64 -3.00 0.79
CA VAL A 108 -24.29 -3.33 2.18
C VAL A 108 -22.86 -3.88 2.22
N GLY A 109 -22.51 -4.76 1.28
CA GLY A 109 -21.18 -5.37 1.21
C GLY A 109 -20.04 -4.39 0.94
N LEU A 110 -20.28 -3.29 0.23
CA LEU A 110 -19.29 -2.20 0.05
C LEU A 110 -19.38 -1.13 1.14
N GLY A 111 -20.52 -0.99 1.82
CA GLY A 111 -20.70 -0.05 2.92
C GLY A 111 -19.88 -0.39 4.16
N ILE A 112 -19.75 -1.68 4.48
CA ILE A 112 -18.97 -2.15 5.64
C ILE A 112 -17.48 -1.70 5.53
N PRO A 113 -16.74 -1.97 4.44
CA PRO A 113 -15.38 -1.45 4.28
C PRO A 113 -15.27 0.08 4.37
N VAL A 114 -16.25 0.82 3.82
CA VAL A 114 -16.27 2.29 3.90
C VAL A 114 -16.37 2.75 5.35
N GLY A 115 -17.26 2.15 6.13
CA GLY A 115 -17.42 2.45 7.56
C GLY A 115 -16.15 2.14 8.36
N LEU A 116 -15.50 1.00 8.09
CA LEU A 116 -14.25 0.62 8.76
C LEU A 116 -13.10 1.57 8.46
N ILE A 117 -12.95 2.00 7.20
CA ILE A 117 -11.91 2.99 6.82
C ILE A 117 -12.21 4.33 7.47
N PHE A 118 -13.47 4.77 7.49
CA PHE A 118 -13.86 6.02 8.14
C PHE A 118 -13.53 5.98 9.64
N PHE A 119 -13.93 4.92 10.33
CA PHE A 119 -13.63 4.71 11.75
C PHE A 119 -12.12 4.69 12.03
N SER A 120 -11.35 3.94 11.23
CA SER A 120 -9.89 3.88 11.34
C SER A 120 -9.24 5.25 11.12
N THR A 121 -9.75 6.04 10.17
CA THR A 121 -9.26 7.39 9.89
C THR A 121 -9.50 8.33 11.07
N VAL A 122 -10.69 8.28 11.67
CA VAL A 122 -11.02 9.06 12.88
C VAL A 122 -10.07 8.69 14.02
N MET A 123 -9.91 7.40 14.31
CA MET A 123 -8.98 6.94 15.35
C MET A 123 -7.53 7.37 15.10
N TYR A 124 -7.07 7.33 13.85
CA TYR A 124 -5.74 7.80 13.47
C TYR A 124 -5.53 9.29 13.79
N PHE A 125 -6.52 10.14 13.48
CA PHE A 125 -6.43 11.56 13.81
C PHE A 125 -6.51 11.84 15.30
N LEU A 126 -7.36 11.10 16.05
CA LEU A 126 -7.44 11.23 17.51
C LEU A 126 -6.11 10.87 18.18
N GLY A 127 -5.40 9.85 17.68
CA GLY A 127 -4.10 9.45 18.19
C GLY A 127 -2.93 10.35 17.78
N SER A 128 -3.15 11.33 16.88
CA SER A 128 -2.08 12.10 16.25
C SER A 128 -1.15 12.85 17.22
N ALA A 129 -1.66 13.24 18.39
CA ALA A 129 -0.88 13.90 19.43
C ALA A 129 0.09 12.96 20.15
N LEU A 130 -0.16 11.64 20.14
CA LEU A 130 0.66 10.63 20.81
C LEU A 130 1.76 10.07 19.90
N TYR A 131 1.71 10.37 18.60
CA TYR A 131 2.61 9.79 17.63
C TYR A 131 3.98 10.47 17.61
N VAL A 132 5.03 9.65 17.59
CA VAL A 132 6.40 10.06 17.28
C VAL A 132 6.46 10.47 15.82
N LYS A 133 6.82 11.73 15.56
CA LYS A 133 6.95 12.30 14.22
C LYS A 133 8.42 12.21 13.80
N VAL A 134 8.71 11.29 12.90
CA VAL A 134 10.06 11.13 12.33
C VAL A 134 10.27 12.16 11.22
N ASP A 135 11.45 12.78 11.20
CA ASP A 135 11.82 13.74 10.17
C ASP A 135 11.84 13.11 8.78
N ALA A 136 11.48 13.90 7.76
CA ALA A 136 11.49 13.46 6.38
C ALA A 136 12.91 13.07 5.95
N ASN A 137 13.09 11.78 5.63
CA ASN A 137 14.35 11.29 5.09
C ASN A 137 14.55 11.78 3.64
N LYS A 138 15.80 11.88 3.18
CA LYS A 138 16.14 12.38 1.85
C LYS A 138 15.43 11.56 0.76
N ASN A 139 14.89 12.24 -0.24
CA ASN A 139 13.98 11.68 -1.24
C ASN A 139 14.68 10.57 -2.08
N LEU A 140 14.37 9.30 -1.77
CA LEU A 140 14.96 8.11 -2.41
C LEU A 140 14.82 8.14 -3.93
N PHE A 141 13.68 8.62 -4.44
CA PHE A 141 13.44 8.76 -5.88
C PHE A 141 14.43 9.70 -6.56
N THR A 142 14.82 10.78 -5.88
CA THR A 142 15.84 11.70 -6.38
C THR A 142 17.20 11.01 -6.45
N SER A 143 17.56 10.20 -5.44
CA SER A 143 18.79 9.41 -5.49
C SER A 143 18.78 8.38 -6.63
N PHE A 144 17.66 7.67 -6.87
CA PHE A 144 17.54 6.75 -8.00
C PHE A 144 17.65 7.48 -9.35
N ALA A 145 16.95 8.61 -9.52
CA ALA A 145 17.04 9.41 -10.73
C ALA A 145 18.47 9.93 -10.96
N GLN A 146 19.16 10.38 -9.90
CA GLN A 146 20.56 10.79 -9.98
C GLN A 146 21.47 9.66 -10.45
N VAL A 147 21.28 8.43 -9.95
CA VAL A 147 22.07 7.26 -10.37
C VAL A 147 21.81 6.93 -11.83
N ILE A 148 20.55 6.92 -12.28
CA ILE A 148 20.20 6.67 -13.69
C ILE A 148 20.83 7.73 -14.60
N VAL A 149 20.67 9.01 -14.25
CA VAL A 149 21.23 10.13 -15.01
C VAL A 149 22.77 10.06 -15.02
N ALA A 150 23.40 9.76 -13.89
CA ALA A 150 24.85 9.62 -13.80
C ALA A 150 25.36 8.45 -14.64
N ALA A 151 24.68 7.29 -14.62
CA ALA A 151 25.03 6.13 -15.41
C ALA A 151 24.92 6.40 -16.92
N TRP A 152 23.84 7.07 -17.36
CA TRP A 152 23.68 7.47 -18.75
C TRP A 152 24.73 8.49 -19.20
N ARG A 153 25.00 9.52 -18.40
CA ARG A 153 26.03 10.51 -18.71
C ARG A 153 27.45 9.92 -18.74
N LYS A 154 27.70 8.88 -17.95
CA LYS A 154 29.02 8.24 -17.82
C LYS A 154 29.20 6.98 -18.67
N LYS A 155 28.20 6.60 -19.49
CA LYS A 155 28.23 5.40 -20.35
C LYS A 155 29.42 5.35 -21.33
N HIS A 156 29.91 6.52 -21.77
CA HIS A 156 31.00 6.62 -22.75
C HIS A 156 32.37 6.86 -22.12
N LEU A 157 32.50 6.77 -20.79
CA LEU A 157 33.81 6.87 -20.15
C LEU A 157 34.59 5.56 -20.32
N PRO A 158 35.87 5.63 -20.68
CA PRO A 158 36.73 4.46 -20.67
C PRO A 158 36.78 3.89 -19.25
N LEU A 159 36.67 2.56 -19.14
CA LEU A 159 36.79 1.86 -17.87
C LEU A 159 38.16 2.14 -17.26
N PRO A 160 38.26 2.31 -15.93
CA PRO A 160 39.55 2.50 -15.28
C PRO A 160 40.47 1.29 -15.56
N PRO A 161 41.80 1.50 -15.65
CA PRO A 161 42.76 0.42 -15.87
C PRO A 161 42.61 -0.69 -14.81
N ARG A 162 42.68 -1.95 -15.24
CA ARG A 162 42.57 -3.16 -14.38
C ARG A 162 43.65 -3.27 -13.29
N ASP A 163 44.66 -2.43 -13.32
CA ASP A 163 45.83 -2.46 -12.42
C ASP A 163 45.66 -1.57 -11.17
N LYS A 164 44.44 -1.07 -10.91
CA LYS A 164 44.13 -0.33 -9.69
C LYS A 164 42.82 -0.86 -9.11
N ASP A 165 42.94 -1.72 -8.10
CA ASP A 165 41.86 -2.08 -7.17
C ASP A 165 41.49 -0.85 -6.31
N GLY A 166 40.93 0.15 -6.96
CA GLY A 166 40.40 1.35 -6.32
C GLY A 166 39.04 1.04 -5.71
N PHE A 167 39.04 0.55 -4.47
CA PHE A 167 37.82 0.43 -3.68
C PHE A 167 37.16 1.83 -3.56
N TYR A 168 35.96 1.99 -4.12
CA TYR A 168 35.16 3.20 -3.98
C TYR A 168 34.57 3.25 -2.56
N TYR A 169 35.37 3.68 -1.58
CA TYR A 169 34.88 3.95 -0.24
C TYR A 169 33.97 5.17 -0.26
N HIS A 170 32.67 4.95 -0.13
CA HIS A 170 31.77 6.03 0.18
C HIS A 170 32.03 6.45 1.64
N LYS A 171 32.44 7.70 1.84
CA LYS A 171 32.93 8.30 3.10
C LYS A 171 31.95 8.23 4.31
N ARG A 172 30.85 7.46 4.21
CA ARG A 172 29.75 7.36 5.17
C ARG A 172 29.28 5.95 5.52
N SER A 173 29.84 4.89 4.95
CA SER A 173 29.50 3.52 5.37
C SER A 173 30.33 3.12 6.60
N LYS A 174 29.68 2.76 7.71
CA LYS A 174 30.36 2.07 8.81
C LYS A 174 30.89 0.74 8.27
N ILE A 175 32.19 0.53 8.41
CA ILE A 175 32.85 -0.75 8.10
C ILE A 175 32.33 -1.75 9.13
N ILE A 176 31.52 -2.70 8.68
CA ILE A 176 31.20 -3.90 9.45
C ILE A 176 32.22 -4.94 8.98
N ALA A 177 33.19 -5.27 9.84
CA ALA A 177 34.12 -6.33 9.56
C ALA A 177 33.36 -7.67 9.42
N PRO A 178 33.74 -8.55 8.49
CA PRO A 178 33.19 -9.90 8.45
C PRO A 178 33.53 -10.61 9.77
N THR A 179 32.52 -11.19 10.41
CA THR A 179 32.71 -12.07 11.57
C THR A 179 33.54 -13.25 11.11
N GLU A 180 34.77 -13.37 11.61
CA GLU A 180 35.53 -14.61 11.54
C GLU A 180 34.93 -15.59 12.54
N GLU A 181 33.92 -16.34 12.10
CA GLU A 181 33.60 -17.62 12.70
C GLU A 181 33.70 -18.69 11.60
N ILE A 182 34.70 -19.56 11.79
CA ILE A 182 34.96 -20.81 11.09
C ILE A 182 34.02 -21.87 11.65
#